data_AF-A0A2W6ZCB1-F1
#
_entry.id   AF-A0A2W6ZCB1-F1
#
_cell.length_a   1.000
_cell.length_b   1.000
_cell.length_c   1.000
_cell.angle_alpha   90.00
_cell.angle_beta   90.00
_cell.angle_gamma   90.00
#
_symmetry.space_group_name_H-M   'P 1'
#
loop_
_entity.id
_entity.type
_entity.pdbx_description
1 polymer ?
#
loop_
_entity_poly.entity_id
_entity_poly.type
_entity_poly.pdbx_seq_one_letter_code
_entity_poly.pdbx_strand_id
1 'polypeptide(L)'
;MNARSPLSDKQRIPPKAVADCAALGLMLREKHRRGGTEVGHARGLQLKNREPVSDRDIKSMYSYFARHEVDKRSLYWGMKDKPSAGYIAWLLWGGDPGRDWIEGLRDALRDAE
;
A
#
# COMPACT_ATOMS: atom_id res chain seq x y z
N MET A 1 -16.67 -15.66 -20.16
CA MET A 1 -16.01 -16.61 -19.23
C MET A 1 -15.13 -15.76 -18.33
N ASN A 2 -15.42 -15.67 -17.02
CA ASN A 2 -14.56 -14.90 -16.12
C ASN A 2 -13.26 -15.68 -15.96
N ALA A 3 -12.16 -15.19 -16.53
CA ALA A 3 -10.85 -15.76 -16.32
C ALA A 3 -10.59 -15.84 -14.81
N ARG A 4 -10.35 -17.05 -14.31
CA ARG A 4 -9.99 -17.28 -12.91
C ARG A 4 -8.63 -16.62 -12.70
N SER A 5 -8.54 -15.70 -11.75
CA SER A 5 -7.28 -15.02 -11.46
C SER A 5 -6.16 -16.03 -11.16
N PRO A 6 -4.92 -15.81 -11.64
CA PRO A 6 -3.78 -16.68 -11.34
C PRO A 6 -3.35 -16.63 -9.87
N LEU A 7 -3.84 -15.65 -9.09
CA LEU A 7 -3.48 -15.47 -7.69
C LEU A 7 -4.38 -16.29 -6.75
N SER A 8 -3.76 -17.02 -5.83
CA SER A 8 -4.46 -17.68 -4.72
C SER A 8 -4.96 -16.68 -3.67
N ASP A 9 -5.99 -17.07 -2.91
CA ASP A 9 -6.52 -16.25 -1.81
C ASP A 9 -5.45 -15.89 -0.78
N LYS A 10 -4.53 -16.82 -0.49
CA LYS A 10 -3.43 -16.61 0.46
C LYS A 10 -2.46 -15.52 -0.01
N GLN A 11 -2.19 -15.45 -1.32
CA GLN A 11 -1.30 -14.42 -1.89
C GLN A 11 -1.91 -13.02 -1.80
N ARG A 12 -3.25 -12.93 -1.75
CA ARG A 12 -3.99 -11.67 -1.63
C ARG A 12 -4.06 -11.14 -0.21
N ILE A 13 -3.70 -11.94 0.79
CA ILE A 13 -3.66 -11.51 2.19
C ILE A 13 -2.39 -10.69 2.42
N PRO A 14 -2.50 -9.43 2.91
CA PRO A 14 -1.35 -8.61 3.25
C PRO A 14 -0.39 -9.35 4.21
N PRO A 15 0.90 -9.41 3.86
CA PRO A 15 1.94 -9.85 4.78
C PRO A 15 1.95 -9.00 6.06
N LYS A 16 2.45 -9.57 7.16
CA LYS A 16 2.49 -8.86 8.45
C LYS A 16 3.22 -7.51 8.35
N ALA A 17 4.35 -7.45 7.64
CA ALA A 17 5.11 -6.22 7.46
C ALA A 17 4.29 -5.11 6.76
N VAL A 18 3.46 -5.47 5.78
CA VAL A 18 2.54 -4.55 5.09
C VAL A 18 1.50 -3.99 6.07
N ALA A 19 0.91 -4.89 6.88
CA ALA A 19 -0.08 -4.51 7.89
C ALA A 19 0.52 -3.59 8.98
N ASP A 20 1.75 -3.88 9.42
CA ASP A 20 2.46 -3.06 10.41
C ASP A 20 2.75 -1.65 9.87
N CYS A 21 3.18 -1.53 8.60
CA CYS A 21 3.35 -0.23 7.94
C CYS A 21 2.02 0.53 7.84
N ALA A 22 0.94 -0.14 7.44
CA ALA A 22 -0.38 0.47 7.34
C ALA A 22 -0.88 0.97 8.71
N ALA A 23 -0.68 0.19 9.77
CA ALA A 23 -0.98 0.57 11.14
C ALA A 23 -0.22 1.85 11.56
N LEU A 24 1.08 1.90 11.27
CA LEU A 24 1.90 3.09 11.54
C LEU A 24 1.41 4.30 10.73
N GLY A 25 1.09 4.12 9.45
CA GLY A 25 0.56 5.18 8.60
C GLY A 25 -0.75 5.76 9.15
N LEU A 26 -1.66 4.92 9.61
CA LEU A 26 -2.92 5.33 10.24
C LEU A 26 -2.68 6.13 11.53
N MET A 27 -1.80 5.65 12.40
CA MET A 27 -1.42 6.36 13.63
C MET A 27 -0.83 7.74 13.33
N LEU A 28 0.09 7.83 12.37
CA LEU A 28 0.71 9.09 11.98
C LEU A 28 -0.30 10.04 11.33
N ARG A 29 -1.24 9.50 10.52
CA ARG A 29 -2.33 10.30 9.94
C ARG A 29 -3.22 10.89 11.02
N GLU A 30 -3.61 10.11 12.02
CA GLU A 30 -4.40 10.59 13.16
C GLU A 30 -3.66 11.71 13.91
N LYS A 31 -2.38 11.47 14.24
CA LYS A 31 -1.55 12.43 14.98
C LYS A 31 -1.32 13.74 14.22
N HIS A 32 -1.01 13.67 12.92
CA HIS A 32 -0.59 14.83 12.13
C HIS A 32 -1.69 15.41 11.23
N ARG A 33 -2.86 14.77 11.17
CA ARG A 33 -4.02 15.15 10.34
C ARG A 33 -3.68 15.40 8.87
N ARG A 34 -2.79 14.57 8.31
CA ARG A 34 -2.35 14.62 6.91
C ARG A 34 -1.91 13.24 6.44
N GLY A 35 -1.76 13.08 5.12
CA GLY A 35 -1.32 11.83 4.49
C GLY A 35 -2.47 11.10 3.82
N GLY A 36 -2.45 11.13 2.48
CA GLY A 36 -3.42 10.46 1.62
C GLY A 36 -4.82 11.08 1.59
N THR A 37 -5.63 10.60 0.65
CA THR A 37 -7.09 10.85 0.58
C THR A 37 -7.83 9.78 1.39
N GLU A 38 -9.16 9.88 1.46
CA GLU A 38 -9.99 8.82 2.08
C GLU A 38 -9.79 7.44 1.43
N VAL A 39 -9.41 7.38 0.15
CA VAL A 39 -9.04 6.12 -0.53
C VAL A 39 -7.78 5.51 0.11
N GLY A 40 -6.78 6.33 0.40
CA GLY A 40 -5.57 5.87 1.10
C GLY A 40 -5.86 5.46 2.54
N HIS A 41 -6.75 6.19 3.23
CA HIS A 41 -7.19 5.84 4.59
C HIS A 41 -7.90 4.48 4.62
N ALA A 42 -8.86 4.26 3.71
CA ALA A 42 -9.58 2.99 3.57
C ALA A 42 -8.62 1.84 3.23
N ARG A 43 -7.66 2.07 2.32
CA ARG A 43 -6.61 1.07 2.01
C ARG A 43 -5.79 0.72 3.26
N GLY A 44 -5.39 1.73 4.03
CA GLY A 44 -4.65 1.53 5.27
C GLY A 44 -5.42 0.66 6.27
N LEU A 45 -6.73 0.88 6.42
CA LEU A 45 -7.57 0.06 7.30
C LEU A 45 -7.66 -1.40 6.82
N GLN A 46 -7.91 -1.61 5.53
CA GLN A 46 -7.96 -2.94 4.92
C GLN A 46 -6.63 -3.70 5.11
N LEU A 47 -5.50 -3.05 4.83
CA LEU A 47 -4.18 -3.65 4.96
C LEU A 47 -3.82 -3.96 6.41
N LYS A 48 -4.11 -3.04 7.36
CA LYS A 48 -3.91 -3.25 8.80
C LYS A 48 -4.66 -4.50 9.28
N ASN A 49 -5.90 -4.67 8.83
CA ASN A 49 -6.75 -5.80 9.21
C ASN A 49 -6.39 -7.11 8.48
N ARG A 50 -5.40 -7.08 7.57
CA ARG A 50 -5.00 -8.20 6.71
C ARG A 50 -6.16 -8.76 5.90
N GLU A 51 -7.04 -7.88 5.45
CA GLU A 51 -8.13 -8.22 4.54
C GLU A 51 -7.59 -8.44 3.12
N PRO A 52 -8.12 -9.43 2.36
CA PRO A 52 -7.66 -9.70 1.01
C PRO A 52 -7.81 -8.48 0.09
N VAL A 53 -6.87 -8.34 -0.86
CA VAL A 53 -6.95 -7.33 -1.93
C VAL A 53 -7.36 -7.95 -3.28
N SER A 54 -8.19 -7.24 -4.03
CA SER A 54 -8.64 -7.67 -5.36
C SER A 54 -7.59 -7.43 -6.45
N ASP A 55 -7.72 -8.06 -7.62
CA ASP A 55 -6.80 -7.82 -8.76
C ASP A 55 -6.77 -6.36 -9.19
N ARG A 56 -7.94 -5.72 -9.18
CA ARG A 56 -8.09 -4.28 -9.45
C ARG A 56 -7.31 -3.45 -8.43
N ASP A 57 -7.40 -3.83 -7.15
CA ASP A 57 -6.66 -3.14 -6.10
C ASP A 57 -5.16 -3.33 -6.23
N ILE A 58 -4.69 -4.54 -6.53
CA ILE A 58 -3.27 -4.82 -6.76
C ILE A 58 -2.72 -3.92 -7.87
N LYS A 59 -3.41 -3.83 -9.01
CA LYS A 59 -3.04 -2.91 -10.11
C LYS A 59 -3.05 -1.44 -9.66
N SER A 60 -4.01 -1.06 -8.82
CA SER A 60 -4.12 0.31 -8.28
C SER A 60 -3.02 0.65 -7.29
N MET A 61 -2.66 -0.29 -6.40
CA MET A 61 -1.55 -0.18 -5.45
C MET A 61 -0.22 -0.08 -6.19
N TYR A 62 0.01 -0.91 -7.22
CA TYR A 62 1.20 -0.84 -8.07
C TYR A 62 1.33 0.54 -8.72
N SER A 63 0.24 1.03 -9.31
CA SER A 63 0.18 2.35 -9.96
C SER A 63 0.36 3.50 -8.97
N TYR A 64 -0.05 3.32 -7.71
CA TYR A 64 0.21 4.27 -6.64
C TYR A 64 1.72 4.35 -6.35
N PHE A 65 2.37 3.22 -6.06
CA PHE A 65 3.79 3.21 -5.72
C PHE A 65 4.67 3.75 -6.85
N ALA A 66 4.40 3.35 -8.10
CA ALA A 66 5.15 3.82 -9.26
C ALA A 66 5.11 5.36 -9.42
N ARG A 67 3.98 6.01 -9.14
CA ARG A 67 3.84 7.47 -9.25
C ARG A 67 4.42 8.23 -8.07
N HIS A 68 4.45 7.62 -6.88
CA HIS A 68 4.84 8.31 -5.64
C HIS A 68 6.24 7.90 -5.14
N GLU A 69 6.98 7.06 -5.85
CA GLU A 69 8.39 6.75 -5.51
C GLU A 69 9.24 8.05 -5.48
N VAL A 70 8.92 9.04 -6.32
CA VAL A 70 9.59 10.35 -6.33
C VAL A 70 9.38 11.13 -5.02
N ASP A 71 8.28 10.90 -4.29
CA ASP A 71 7.99 11.57 -3.02
C ASP A 71 9.01 11.23 -1.93
N LYS A 72 9.74 10.11 -2.07
CA LYS A 72 10.83 9.73 -1.17
C LYS A 72 11.94 10.78 -1.08
N ARG A 73 12.06 11.62 -2.10
CA ARG A 73 13.04 12.71 -2.18
C ARG A 73 12.56 14.00 -1.53
N SER A 74 11.32 14.04 -1.03
CA SER A 74 10.76 15.21 -0.38
C SER A 74 11.42 15.49 0.98
N LEU A 75 11.40 16.76 1.38
CA LEU A 75 11.81 17.16 2.72
C LEU A 75 10.98 16.43 3.78
N TYR A 76 11.62 16.07 4.88
CA TYR A 76 11.02 15.39 6.03
C TYR A 76 10.50 13.96 5.74
N TRP A 77 10.94 13.33 4.66
CA TRP A 77 10.65 11.91 4.42
C TRP A 77 11.12 11.06 5.63
N GLY A 78 10.20 10.31 6.25
CA GLY A 78 10.52 9.43 7.37
C GLY A 78 11.02 10.11 8.65
N MET A 79 10.97 11.44 8.77
CA MET A 79 11.44 12.11 9.99
C MET A 79 10.52 11.80 11.18
N LYS A 80 11.12 11.46 12.32
CA LYS A 80 10.44 10.97 13.53
C LYS A 80 9.32 11.90 14.03
N ASP A 81 9.59 13.19 14.09
CA ASP A 81 8.69 14.16 14.74
C ASP A 81 7.73 14.85 13.77
N LYS A 82 8.12 14.95 12.49
CA LYS A 82 7.35 15.66 11.46
C LYS A 82 7.44 14.95 10.10
N PRO A 83 7.02 13.69 9.99
CA PRO A 83 7.13 12.96 8.72
C PRO A 83 6.30 13.63 7.63
N SER A 84 6.81 13.67 6.40
CA SER A 84 6.11 14.30 5.27
C SER A 84 4.73 13.65 5.01
N ALA A 85 3.82 14.40 4.38
CA ALA A 85 2.52 13.85 4.01
C ALA A 85 2.65 12.67 3.02
N GLY A 86 3.65 12.74 2.12
CA GLY A 86 3.99 11.65 1.20
C GLY A 86 4.43 10.39 1.94
N TYR A 87 5.25 10.52 2.99
CA TYR A 87 5.66 9.37 3.81
C TYR A 87 4.47 8.71 4.53
N ILE A 88 3.58 9.51 5.12
CA ILE A 88 2.39 8.98 5.78
C ILE A 88 1.50 8.26 4.76
N ALA A 89 1.27 8.87 3.59
CA ALA A 89 0.53 8.23 2.51
C ALA A 89 1.19 6.91 2.08
N TRP A 90 2.51 6.89 1.88
CA TRP A 90 3.27 5.70 1.52
C TRP A 90 3.04 4.54 2.50
N LEU A 91 3.06 4.85 3.81
CA LEU A 91 2.77 3.88 4.86
C LEU A 91 1.33 3.36 4.82
N LEU A 92 0.34 4.22 4.56
CA LEU A 92 -1.07 3.79 4.41
C LEU A 92 -1.25 2.76 3.29
N TRP A 93 -0.42 2.82 2.25
CA TRP A 93 -0.44 1.85 1.15
C TRP A 93 0.40 0.60 1.43
N GLY A 94 1.04 0.51 2.61
CA GLY A 94 1.80 -0.66 3.05
C GLY A 94 3.32 -0.48 3.08
N GLY A 95 3.82 0.72 2.79
CA GLY A 95 5.25 1.01 2.79
C GLY A 95 6.03 0.26 1.71
N ASP A 96 7.36 0.21 1.86
CA ASP A 96 8.22 -0.58 0.98
C ASP A 96 7.86 -2.08 0.96
N PRO A 97 7.50 -2.72 2.09
CA PRO A 97 6.99 -4.09 2.06
C PRO A 97 5.73 -4.25 1.18
N GLY A 98 4.85 -3.24 1.19
CA GLY A 98 3.65 -3.22 0.38
C GLY A 98 3.96 -3.09 -1.11
N ARG A 99 4.93 -2.23 -1.47
CA ARG A 99 5.42 -2.09 -2.84
C ARG A 99 5.96 -3.42 -3.37
N ASP A 100 6.89 -4.02 -2.65
CA ASP A 100 7.59 -5.24 -3.07
C ASP A 100 6.61 -6.42 -3.18
N TRP A 101 5.65 -6.51 -2.25
CA TRP A 101 4.59 -7.52 -2.30
C TRP A 101 3.72 -7.37 -3.55
N ILE A 102 3.25 -6.16 -3.84
CA ILE A 102 2.35 -5.89 -4.97
C ILE A 102 3.05 -6.04 -6.32
N GLU A 103 4.34 -5.71 -6.42
CA GLU A 103 5.14 -5.93 -7.64
C GLU A 103 5.10 -7.41 -8.06
N GLY A 104 5.38 -8.33 -7.13
CA GLY A 104 5.32 -9.77 -7.41
C GLY A 104 3.92 -10.27 -7.78
N LEU A 105 2.87 -9.75 -7.13
CA LEU A 105 1.49 -10.11 -7.50
C LEU A 105 1.09 -9.56 -8.87
N ARG A 106 1.49 -8.33 -9.19
CA ARG A 106 1.19 -7.68 -10.46
C ARG A 106 1.85 -8.40 -11.62
N ASP A 107 3.08 -8.88 -11.45
CA ASP A 107 3.78 -9.63 -12.50
C ASP A 107 3.08 -10.95 -12.80
N ALA A 108 2.65 -11.69 -11.77
CA ALA A 108 1.84 -12.88 -11.95
C ALA A 108 0.48 -12.61 -12.65
N LEU A 109 -0.12 -11.42 -12.43
CA LEU A 109 -1.34 -11.02 -13.14
C LEU A 109 -1.07 -10.66 -14.61
N ARG A 110 0.05 -10.00 -14.91
CA ARG A 110 0.42 -9.65 -16.29
C ARG A 110 0.72 -10.89 -17.12
N ASP A 111 1.42 -11.85 -16.55
CA ASP A 111 1.88 -13.04 -17.29
C ASP A 111 0.73 -14.04 -17.59
N ALA A 112 -0.47 -13.77 -17.06
CA ALA A 112 -1.70 -14.53 -17.31
C ALA A 112 -2.68 -13.82 -18.28
N GLU A 113 -2.36 -12.60 -18.74
CA GLU A 113 -3.10 -11.86 -19.78
C GLU A 113 -2.62 -12.25 -21.19
#